data_AF-A0AA43LA90-F1
#
_entry.id   AF-A0AA43LA90-F1
#
_cell.length_a   1.000
_cell.length_b   1.000
_cell.length_c   1.000
_cell.angle_alpha   90.00
_cell.angle_beta   90.00
_cell.angle_gamma   90.00
#
_symmetry.space_group_name_H-M   'P 1'
#
loop_
_entity.id
_entity.type
_entity.pdbx_description
1 polymer ?
#
loop_
_entity_poly.entity_id
_entity_poly.type
_entity_poly.pdbx_seq_one_letter_code
_entity_poly.pdbx_strand_id
1 'polypeptide(L)' 'MTVQNKLKKEPSELEALVKEKVTLASKLGLMGEGAQPIEGYEETEEYKRINEIDLRLWELVK' A
#
# COMPACT_ATOMS: atom_id res chain seq x y z
N MET A 1 23.71 -18.41 18.84
CA MET A 1 22.34 -18.69 18.34
C MET A 1 21.58 -17.38 18.41
N THR A 2 21.39 -16.74 17.26
CA THR A 2 20.78 -15.40 17.16
C THR A 2 19.32 -15.45 17.58
N VAL A 3 19.00 -14.66 18.60
CA VAL A 3 17.66 -14.44 19.13
C VAL A 3 16.83 -13.80 18.02
N GLN A 4 16.05 -14.63 17.30
CA GLN A 4 14.99 -14.16 16.41
C GLN A 4 13.92 -13.54 17.30
N ASN A 5 14.07 -12.24 17.50
CA ASN A 5 13.15 -11.40 18.23
C ASN A 5 11.79 -11.48 17.54
N LYS A 6 10.92 -12.37 18.03
CA LYS A 6 9.48 -12.41 17.76
C LYS A 6 8.85 -11.16 18.37
N LEU A 7 9.16 -10.00 17.83
CA LEU A 7 8.24 -8.88 17.91
C LEU A 7 7.07 -9.28 17.03
N LYS A 8 6.02 -9.80 17.66
CA LYS A 8 4.66 -9.56 17.21
C LYS A 8 4.48 -8.04 17.18
N LYS A 9 5.04 -7.38 16.16
CA LYS A 9 4.66 -6.02 15.83
C LYS A 9 3.21 -6.18 15.41
N GLU A 10 2.29 -5.64 16.21
CA GLU A 10 1.05 -5.14 15.66
C GLU A 10 1.43 -4.47 14.34
N PRO A 11 0.80 -4.85 13.21
CA PRO A 11 1.20 -4.29 11.92
C PRO A 11 1.22 -2.79 12.12
N SER A 12 2.40 -2.18 12.01
CA SER A 12 2.50 -0.74 12.22
C SER A 12 1.50 -0.12 11.26
N GLU A 13 0.83 0.96 11.67
CA GLU A 13 -0.22 1.58 10.84
C GLU A 13 0.27 1.78 9.39
N LEU A 14 1.57 2.07 9.26
CA LEU A 14 2.37 2.06 8.03
C LEU A 14 2.30 0.75 7.22
N GLU A 15 2.54 -0.43 7.81
CA GLU A 15 2.44 -1.72 7.11
C GLU A 15 1.01 -2.01 6.63
N ALA A 16 0.00 -1.68 7.45
CA ALA A 16 -1.40 -1.85 7.05
C ALA A 16 -1.75 -0.97 5.85
N LEU A 17 -1.34 0.31 5.90
CA LEU A 17 -1.50 1.28 4.83
C LEU A 17 -0.75 0.86 3.55
N VAL A 18 0.51 0.42 3.66
CA VAL A 18 1.29 -0.08 2.51
C VAL A 18 0.60 -1.29 1.88
N LYS A 19 0.11 -2.24 2.68
CA LYS A 19 -0.56 -3.44 2.17
C LYS A 19 -1.87 -3.11 1.46
N GLU A 20 -2.61 -2.13 1.99
CA GLU A 20 -3.83 -1.61 1.35
C GLU A 20 -3.50 -0.92 0.02
N LYS A 21 -2.51 -0.02 0.00
CA LYS A 21 -2.01 0.62 -1.23
C LYS A 21 -1.61 -0.41 -2.29
N VAL A 22 -0.84 -1.42 -1.92
CA VAL A 22 -0.38 -2.47 -2.86
C VAL A 22 -1.59 -3.25 -3.40
N THR A 23 -2.57 -3.55 -2.55
CA THR A 23 -3.79 -4.26 -2.97
C THR A 23 -4.61 -3.42 -3.96
N LEU A 24 -4.77 -2.12 -3.68
CA LEU A 24 -5.45 -1.19 -4.56
C LEU A 24 -4.69 -1.01 -5.89
N ALA A 25 -3.37 -0.86 -5.83
CA ALA A 25 -2.52 -0.73 -7.01
C ALA A 25 -2.56 -1.99 -7.88
N SER A 26 -2.54 -3.19 -7.27
CA SER A 26 -2.72 -4.44 -8.01
C SER A 26 -4.12 -4.57 -8.60
N LYS A 27 -5.17 -4.13 -7.90
CA LYS A 27 -6.55 -4.11 -8.45
C LYS A 27 -6.66 -3.22 -9.68
N LEU A 28 -6.00 -2.07 -9.66
CA LEU A 28 -5.97 -1.14 -10.79
C LEU A 28 -5.02 -1.60 -11.91
N GLY A 29 -4.30 -2.69 -11.72
CA GLY A 29 -3.28 -3.15 -12.66
C GLY A 29 -2.06 -2.23 -12.74
N LEU A 30 -1.83 -1.42 -11.70
CA LEU A 30 -0.64 -0.57 -11.55
C LEU A 30 0.57 -1.31 -10.98
N MET A 31 0.34 -2.45 -10.30
CA MET A 31 1.40 -3.17 -9.60
C MET A 31 1.20 -4.69 -9.68
N GLY A 32 2.27 -5.42 -10.05
CA GLY A 32 2.26 -6.88 -10.19
C GLY A 32 2.90 -7.35 -11.50
N GLU A 33 3.05 -8.67 -11.66
CA GLU A 33 3.56 -9.27 -12.88
C GLU A 33 2.46 -9.25 -13.96
N GLY A 34 2.71 -8.57 -15.08
CA GLY A 34 1.68 -8.32 -16.10
C GLY A 34 0.70 -7.19 -15.75
N ALA A 35 1.10 -6.28 -14.84
CA ALA A 35 0.34 -5.09 -14.50
C ALA A 35 -0.05 -4.28 -15.75
N GLN A 36 -1.34 -4.29 -16.07
CA GLN A 36 -1.94 -3.47 -17.11
C GLN A 36 -2.89 -2.48 -16.44
N PRO A 37 -2.53 -1.19 -16.34
CA PRO A 37 -3.40 -0.20 -15.74
C PRO A 37 -4.74 -0.19 -16.46
N ILE A 38 -5.82 -0.25 -15.70
CA ILE A 38 -7.16 -0.11 -16.28
C ILE A 38 -7.31 1.28 -16.88
N GLU A 39 -7.97 1.40 -18.04
CA GLU A 39 -8.24 2.72 -18.62
C GLU A 39 -9.07 3.57 -17.66
N GLY A 40 -8.62 4.81 -17.43
CA GLY A 40 -9.26 5.72 -16.48
C GLY A 40 -9.01 5.39 -15.01
N TYR A 41 -8.01 4.56 -14.67
CA TYR A 41 -7.67 4.26 -13.26
C TYR A 41 -7.48 5.54 -12.43
N GLU A 42 -6.98 6.63 -13.02
CA GLU A 42 -6.74 7.90 -12.33
C GLU A 42 -8.03 8.55 -11.78
N GLU A 43 -9.19 8.25 -12.38
CA GLU A 43 -10.48 8.77 -11.97
C GLU A 43 -11.18 7.88 -10.93
N THR A 44 -10.69 6.65 -10.76
CA THR A 44 -11.26 5.66 -9.83
C THR A 44 -11.07 6.04 -8.36
N GLU A 45 -11.99 5.56 -7.53
CA GLU A 45 -11.90 5.73 -6.08
C GLU A 45 -10.69 5.00 -5.49
N GLU A 46 -10.32 3.84 -6.03
CA GLU A 46 -9.10 3.13 -5.61
C GLU A 46 -7.83 3.97 -5.79
N TYR A 47 -7.70 4.71 -6.91
CA TYR A 47 -6.52 5.54 -7.14
C TYR A 47 -6.49 6.76 -6.21
N LYS A 48 -7.65 7.40 -6.00
CA LYS A 48 -7.79 8.45 -4.99
C LYS A 48 -7.39 7.94 -3.61
N ARG A 49 -7.83 6.73 -3.26
CA ARG A 49 -7.52 6.10 -1.99
C ARG A 49 -6.02 5.80 -1.83
N ILE A 50 -5.36 5.35 -2.90
CA ILE A 50 -3.90 5.18 -2.92
C ILE A 50 -3.18 6.49 -2.59
N ASN A 51 -3.62 7.62 -3.18
CA ASN A 51 -3.03 8.93 -2.90
C ASN A 51 -3.28 9.40 -1.46
N GLU A 52 -4.47 9.18 -0.91
CA GLU A 52 -4.75 9.47 0.51
C GLU A 52 -3.83 8.64 1.43
N ILE A 53 -3.65 7.36 1.11
CA ILE A 53 -2.77 6.47 1.85
C ILE A 53 -1.32 6.97 1.75
N ASP A 54 -0.86 7.40 0.58
CA ASP A 54 0.49 7.92 0.39
C ASP A 54 0.76 9.17 1.23
N LEU A 55 -0.21 10.09 1.30
CA LEU A 55 -0.14 11.26 2.18
C LEU A 55 -0.07 10.87 3.65
N ARG A 56 -0.93 9.95 4.12
CA ARG A 56 -0.89 9.46 5.50
C ARG A 56 0.43 8.76 5.83
N LEU A 57 0.97 7.99 4.87
CA LEU A 57 2.28 7.36 4.99
C LEU A 57 3.39 8.40 5.11
N TRP A 58 3.34 9.48 4.33
CA TRP A 58 4.28 10.59 4.45
C TRP A 58 4.26 11.22 5.83
N GLU A 59 3.06 11.47 6.39
CA GLU A 59 2.93 12.02 7.74
C GLU A 59 3.49 11.09 8.82
N LEU A 60 3.32 9.78 8.66
CA LEU A 60 3.84 8.77 9.60
C LEU A 60 5.36 8.61 9.56
N VAL A 61 6.01 8.95 8.45
CA VAL A 61 7.47 8.88 8.28
C VAL A 61 8.18 10.16 8.76
N LYS A 62 7.42 11.23 9.05
CA LYS A 62 7.94 12.54 9.47
C LYS A 62 8.42 12.61 10.92
#